data_AF-A0A7C3Q5T0-F1
#
_entry.id   AF-A0A7C3Q5T0-F1
#
_cell.length_a   1.000
_cell.length_b   1.000
_cell.length_c   1.000
_cell.angle_alpha   90.00
_cell.angle_beta   90.00
_cell.angle_gamma   90.00
#
_symmetry.space_group_name_H-M   'P 1'
#
loop_
_entity.id
_entity.type
_entity.pdbx_description
1 polymer ?
#
loop_
_entity_poly.entity_id
_entity_poly.type
_entity_poly.pdbx_seq_one_letter_code
_entity_poly.pdbx_strand_id
1 'polypeptide(L)'
;MRPETKQSLSQVATALEHLNKELAAELAEMQRLGLPPSKIDHVRAGVKAIKDCGNMLLIWSDYIARGEVGDPVEDPEARPDPFPR
;
A
#
# COMPACT_ATOMS: atom_id res chain seq x y z
N MET A 1 -7.52 -5.74 -19.10
CA MET A 1 -7.12 -6.38 -17.83
C MET A 1 -7.67 -7.80 -17.77
N ARG A 2 -6.88 -8.79 -17.35
CA ARG A 2 -7.38 -10.17 -17.16
C ARG A 2 -8.22 -10.28 -15.87
N PRO A 3 -9.28 -11.10 -15.83
CA PRO A 3 -10.18 -11.20 -14.66
C PRO A 3 -9.45 -11.53 -13.35
N GLU A 4 -8.44 -12.41 -13.39
CA GLU A 4 -7.64 -12.80 -12.24
C GLU A 4 -6.84 -11.64 -11.66
N THR A 5 -6.26 -10.78 -12.51
CA THR A 5 -5.53 -9.58 -12.08
C THR A 5 -6.48 -8.60 -11.37
N LYS A 6 -7.69 -8.43 -11.90
CA LYS A 6 -8.72 -7.58 -11.27
C LYS A 6 -9.11 -8.12 -9.89
N GLN A 7 -9.28 -9.44 -9.76
CA GLN A 7 -9.61 -10.09 -8.51
C GLN A 7 -8.49 -9.94 -7.47
N SER A 8 -7.23 -10.18 -7.84
CA SER A 8 -6.08 -10.02 -6.95
C SER A 8 -5.92 -8.58 -6.46
N LEU A 9 -6.03 -7.59 -7.35
CA LEU A 9 -5.95 -6.17 -6.96
C LEU A 9 -7.07 -5.78 -6.00
N SER A 10 -8.29 -6.28 -6.23
CA SER A 10 -9.42 -6.06 -5.32
C SER A 10 -9.17 -6.68 -3.95
N GLN A 11 -8.57 -7.87 -3.87
CA GLN A 11 -8.24 -8.50 -2.58
C GLN A 11 -7.18 -7.72 -1.81
N VAL A 12 -6.12 -7.25 -2.49
CA VAL A 12 -5.07 -6.43 -1.88
C VAL A 12 -5.63 -5.10 -1.38
N ALA A 13 -6.49 -4.44 -2.17
CA ALA A 13 -7.14 -3.20 -1.75
C ALA A 13 -7.98 -3.39 -0.48
N THR A 14 -8.78 -4.45 -0.41
CA THR A 14 -9.57 -4.79 0.78
C THR A 14 -8.68 -5.07 1.99
N ALA A 15 -7.58 -5.80 1.81
CA ALA A 15 -6.64 -6.10 2.88
C ALA A 15 -5.96 -4.83 3.44
N LEU A 16 -5.56 -3.91 2.57
CA LEU A 16 -4.98 -2.62 2.95
C LEU A 16 -6.00 -1.73 3.67
N GLU A 17 -7.24 -1.70 3.21
CA GLU A 17 -8.30 -0.94 3.89
C GLU A 17 -8.54 -1.48 5.31
N HIS A 18 -8.57 -2.80 5.48
CA HIS A 18 -8.73 -3.44 6.79
C HIS A 18 -7.58 -3.07 7.73
N LEU A 19 -6.34 -3.27 7.28
CA LEU A 19 -5.14 -2.96 8.07
C LEU A 19 -5.07 -1.48 8.43
N ASN A 20 -5.46 -0.57 7.53
CA ASN A 20 -5.52 0.85 7.81
C ASN A 20 -6.52 1.18 8.93
N LYS A 21 -7.69 0.55 8.94
CA LYS A 21 -8.70 0.74 10.00
C LYS A 21 -8.19 0.26 11.35
N GLU A 22 -7.56 -0.91 11.40
CA GLU A 22 -6.97 -1.46 12.63
C GLU A 22 -5.88 -0.54 13.18
N LEU A 23 -4.92 -0.13 12.36
CA LEU A 23 -3.83 0.75 12.80
C LEU A 23 -4.31 2.16 13.18
N ALA A 24 -5.34 2.67 12.52
CA ALA A 24 -5.96 3.94 12.90
C ALA A 24 -6.64 3.84 14.28
N ALA A 25 -7.30 2.73 14.58
CA ALA A 25 -7.91 2.48 15.88
C ALA A 25 -6.84 2.36 16.98
N GLU A 26 -5.77 1.61 16.73
CA GLU A 26 -4.62 1.51 17.65
C GLU A 26 -3.97 2.88 17.89
N LEU A 27 -3.77 3.69 16.84
CA LEU A 27 -3.22 5.03 16.97
C LEU A 27 -4.12 5.92 17.83
N ALA A 28 -5.44 5.85 17.66
CA ALA A 28 -6.40 6.61 18.45
C ALA A 28 -6.38 6.19 19.93
N GLU A 29 -6.26 4.89 20.20
CA GLU A 29 -6.14 4.37 21.56
C GLU A 29 -4.83 4.81 22.21
N MET A 30 -3.71 4.76 21.48
CA MET A 30 -2.42 5.26 21.98
C MET A 30 -2.47 6.76 22.32
N GLN A 31 -3.17 7.54 21.50
CA GLN A 31 -3.40 8.96 21.78
C GLN A 31 -4.27 9.17 23.02
N ARG A 32 -5.31 8.35 23.21
CA ARG A 32 -6.18 8.38 24.39
C ARG A 32 -5.43 8.05 25.68
N LEU A 33 -4.46 7.14 25.61
CA LEU A 33 -3.57 6.78 26.71
C LEU A 33 -2.50 7.86 27.01
N GLY A 34 -2.41 8.92 26.21
CA GLY A 34 -1.46 10.01 26.41
C GLY A 34 -0.01 9.64 26.08
N LEU A 35 0.21 8.64 25.21
CA LEU A 35 1.56 8.29 24.76
C LEU A 35 2.21 9.49 24.04
N PRO A 36 3.51 9.75 24.29
CA PRO A 36 4.19 10.88 23.67
C PRO A 36 4.31 10.68 22.15
N PRO A 37 4.30 11.77 21.35
CA PRO A 37 4.39 11.71 19.89
C PRO A 37 5.52 10.80 19.37
N SER A 38 6.70 10.86 19.99
CA SER A 38 7.87 10.05 19.62
C SER A 38 7.66 8.54 19.74
N LYS A 39 6.66 8.07 20.50
CA LYS A 39 6.31 6.65 20.64
C LYS A 39 5.23 6.22 19.65
N ILE A 40 4.44 7.15 19.12
CA ILE A 40 3.34 6.89 18.18
C ILE A 40 3.70 7.22 16.72
N ASP A 41 4.81 7.92 16.47
CA ASP A 41 5.21 8.37 15.14
C ASP A 41 5.42 7.22 14.15
N HIS A 42 5.95 6.07 14.60
CA HIS A 42 6.08 4.87 13.76
C HIS A 42 4.72 4.31 13.31
N VAL A 43 3.74 4.30 14.22
CA VAL A 43 2.37 3.86 13.91
C VAL A 43 1.71 4.85 12.95
N ARG A 44 1.87 6.16 13.19
CA ARG A 44 1.38 7.21 12.28
C ARG A 44 2.00 7.09 10.88
N ALA A 45 3.30 6.83 10.80
CA ALA A 45 3.99 6.60 9.54
C ALA A 45 3.46 5.36 8.81
N GLY A 46 3.20 4.27 9.54
CA GLY A 46 2.57 3.05 9.00
C GLY A 46 1.18 3.30 8.42
N VAL A 47 0.31 4.00 9.17
CA VAL A 47 -1.04 4.41 8.70
C VAL A 47 -0.94 5.22 7.40
N LYS A 48 -0.02 6.19 7.33
CA LYS A 48 0.20 6.99 6.12
C LYS A 48 0.66 6.12 4.94
N ALA A 49 1.64 5.24 5.15
CA ALA A 49 2.18 4.39 4.09
C ALA A 49 1.13 3.43 3.50
N ILE A 50 0.28 2.85 4.34
CA ILE A 50 -0.81 1.96 3.89
C ILE A 50 -1.85 2.74 3.09
N LYS A 51 -2.22 3.93 3.55
CA LYS A 51 -3.13 4.82 2.81
C LYS A 51 -2.56 5.20 1.44
N ASP A 52 -1.28 5.57 1.39
CA ASP A 52 -0.59 5.91 0.14
C ASP A 52 -0.55 4.70 -0.81
N CYS A 53 -0.27 3.50 -0.30
CA CYS A 53 -0.29 2.26 -1.08
C CYS A 53 -1.68 1.95 -1.66
N GLY A 54 -2.74 2.08 -0.85
CA GLY A 54 -4.12 1.89 -1.31
C GLY A 54 -4.52 2.89 -2.41
N ASN A 55 -4.15 4.16 -2.25
CA ASN A 55 -4.38 5.19 -3.28
C ASN A 55 -3.65 4.86 -4.59
N MET A 56 -2.38 4.43 -4.50
CA MET A 56 -1.60 4.04 -5.67
C MET A 56 -2.23 2.84 -6.39
N LEU A 57 -2.72 1.83 -5.66
CA LEU A 57 -3.41 0.69 -6.27
C LEU A 57 -4.68 1.09 -7.02
N LEU A 58 -5.45 2.05 -6.51
CA LEU A 58 -6.63 2.58 -7.21
C LEU A 58 -6.23 3.29 -8.51
N ILE A 59 -5.21 4.14 -8.46
CA ILE A 59 -4.68 4.83 -9.64
C ILE A 59 -4.21 3.81 -10.67
N TRP A 60 -3.40 2.82 -10.27
CA TRP A 60 -2.85 1.81 -11.18
C TRP A 60 -3.96 0.93 -11.76
N SER A 61 -5.00 0.61 -10.97
CA SER A 61 -6.16 -0.12 -11.47
C SER A 61 -6.91 0.64 -12.56
N ASP A 62 -7.07 1.97 -12.41
CA ASP A 62 -7.68 2.85 -13.41
C ASP A 62 -6.80 2.97 -14.68
N TYR A 63 -5.48 3.16 -14.52
CA TYR A 63 -4.51 3.15 -15.63
C TYR A 63 -4.57 1.84 -16.43
N ILE A 64 -4.58 0.68 -15.75
CA ILE A 64 -4.68 -0.62 -16.41
C ILE A 64 -6.05 -0.81 -17.08
N ALA A 65 -7.13 -0.26 -16.51
CA ALA A 65 -8.45 -0.31 -17.12
C ALA A 65 -8.54 0.51 -18.42
N ARG A 66 -7.79 1.63 -18.51
CA ARG A 66 -7.72 2.50 -19.69
C ARG A 66 -6.82 1.95 -20.81
N GLY A 67 -6.08 0.87 -20.55
CA GLY A 67 -5.16 0.29 -21.53
C GLY A 67 -3.85 1.08 -21.67
N GLU A 68 -3.56 2.00 -20.76
CA GLU A 68 -2.32 2.79 -20.69
C GLU A 68 -1.20 2.02 -19.99
N VAL A 69 -1.16 0.70 -20.17
CA VAL A 69 -0.08 -0.14 -19.65
C VAL A 69 0.96 -0.19 -20.75
N GLY A 70 2.09 0.50 -20.55
CA GLY A 70 3.25 0.35 -21.43
C GLY A 70 3.69 -1.12 -21.49
N ASP A 71 4.44 -1.47 -22.53
CA ASP A 71 4.97 -2.82 -22.72
C ASP A 71 5.56 -3.36 -21.40
N PRO A 72 5.39 -4.67 -21.12
CA PRO A 72 5.94 -5.28 -19.91
C PRO A 72 7.40 -4.85 -19.76
N VAL A 73 7.76 -4.36 -18.57
CA VAL A 73 9.15 -4.01 -18.29
C VAL A 73 9.99 -5.25 -18.59
N GLU A 74 10.86 -5.13 -19.58
CA GLU A 74 11.82 -6.18 -19.92
C GLU A 74 12.52 -6.62 -18.63
N ASP A 75 12.44 -7.92 -18.41
CA ASP A 75 13.03 -8.72 -17.35
C ASP A 75 13.30 -8.03 -15.99
N PRO A 76 12.47 -8.24 -14.95
CA PRO A 76 12.75 -7.73 -13.60
C PRO A 76 14.07 -8.25 -13.00
N GLU A 77 14.67 -9.31 -13.55
CA GLU A 77 16.00 -9.82 -13.16
C GLU A 77 17.17 -8.95 -13.68
N ALA A 78 16.94 -8.01 -14.61
CA ALA A 78 17.97 -7.10 -15.12
C ALA A 78 18.23 -5.88 -14.23
N ARG A 79 17.45 -5.70 -13.15
CA ARG A 79 17.63 -4.56 -12.24
C ARG A 79 18.75 -4.90 -11.25
N PRO A 80 19.83 -4.11 -11.18
CA PRO A 80 20.94 -4.37 -10.26
C PRO A 80 20.42 -4.43 -8.81
N ASP A 81 20.91 -5.40 -8.05
CA ASP A 81 20.56 -5.57 -6.63
C ASP A 81 20.74 -4.25 -5.88
N PRO A 82 19.68 -3.64 -5.33
CA PRO A 82 19.78 -2.39 -4.59
C PRO A 82 20.51 -2.55 -3.25
N PHE A 83 20.80 -3.78 -2.81
CA PHE A 83 21.49 -4.10 -1.57
C PHE A 83 22.62 -5.11 -1.80
N PRO A 84 23.75 -4.68 -2.41
CA PRO A 84 24.92 -5.55 -2.52
C PRO A 84 25.40 -5.98 -1.13
N ARG A 85 25.63 -7.29 -0.96
CA ARG A 85 26.15 -7.90 0.28
C ARG A 85 27.52 -7.38 0.68
#